data_AF-A0A2E1YCY5-F1
#
_entry.id   AF-A0A2E1YCY5-F1
#
_cell.length_a   1.000
_cell.length_b   1.000
_cell.length_c   1.000
_cell.angle_alpha   90.00
_cell.angle_beta   90.00
_cell.angle_gamma   90.00
#
_symmetry.space_group_name_H-M   'P 1'
#
loop_
_entity.id
_entity.type
_entity.pdbx_description
1 polymer ?
#
loop_
_entity_poly.entity_id
_entity_poly.type
_entity_poly.pdbx_seq_one_letter_code
_entity_poly.pdbx_strand_id
1 'polypeptide(L)' 'SDIYAPIPGTIIEVNHDLVESPELLNEDPYGDGWICTIQLSDDATPDLLSPEQYGELIAS' A
#
# COMPACT_ATOMS: atom_id res chain seq x y z
N SER A 1 11.40 8.77 -2.91
CA SER A 1 10.17 8.88 -2.12
C SER A 1 10.20 7.78 -1.10
N ASP A 2 9.88 8.10 0.15
CA ASP A 2 9.83 7.11 1.22
C ASP A 2 8.43 6.52 1.32
N ILE A 3 8.34 5.22 1.64
CA ILE A 3 7.09 4.50 1.80
C ILE A 3 6.90 4.23 3.29
N TYR A 4 5.76 4.65 3.84
CA TYR A 4 5.42 4.47 5.24
C TYR A 4 4.44 3.30 5.38
N ALA A 5 4.69 2.43 6.36
CA ALA A 5 3.76 1.34 6.67
C ALA A 5 2.45 1.92 7.21
N PRO A 6 1.28 1.54 6.63
CA PRO A 6 0.00 2.12 7.04
C PRO A 6 -0.51 1.57 8.38
N ILE A 7 -0.07 0.37 8.77
CA ILE A 7 -0.54 -0.33 9.97
C ILE A 7 0.62 -1.15 10.57
N PRO A 8 0.73 -1.30 11.91
CA PRO A 8 1.66 -2.24 12.54
C PRO A 8 1.43 -3.68 12.08
N GLY A 9 2.51 -4.36 11.72
CA GLY A 9 2.46 -5.74 11.27
C GLY A 9 3.82 -6.26 10.83
N THR A 10 3.81 -7.45 10.24
CA THR A 10 5.00 -8.11 9.68
C THR A 10 4.87 -8.25 8.18
N ILE A 11 5.90 -7.86 7.42
CA ILE A 11 5.94 -8.10 5.98
C ILE A 11 6.10 -9.59 5.75
N ILE A 12 5.16 -10.18 5.01
CA ILE A 12 5.17 -11.61 4.65
C ILE A 12 5.53 -11.85 3.19
N GLU A 13 5.41 -10.82 2.35
CA GLU A 13 5.70 -10.89 0.92
C GLU A 13 6.11 -9.53 0.37
N VAL A 14 7.01 -9.51 -0.61
CA VAL A 14 7.42 -8.31 -1.34
C VAL A 14 7.32 -8.57 -2.83
N ASN A 15 6.90 -7.56 -3.59
CA ASN A 15 6.81 -7.69 -5.04
C ASN A 15 8.20 -7.55 -5.66
N HIS A 16 8.78 -8.67 -6.07
CA HIS A 16 10.08 -8.67 -6.72
C HIS A 16 10.03 -8.17 -8.17
N ASP A 17 8.86 -8.18 -8.81
CA ASP A 17 8.69 -7.74 -10.20
C ASP A 17 8.95 -6.24 -10.33
N LEU A 18 8.69 -5.45 -9.28
CA LEU A 18 9.01 -4.02 -9.23
C LEU A 18 10.50 -3.69 -9.29
N VAL A 19 11.39 -4.68 -9.05
CA VAL A 19 12.84 -4.49 -9.21
C VAL A 19 13.22 -4.43 -10.69
N GLU A 20 12.56 -5.25 -11.51
CA GLU A 20 12.80 -5.31 -12.95
C GLU A 20 11.92 -4.31 -13.72
N SER A 21 10.70 -4.07 -13.22
CA SER A 21 9.65 -3.28 -13.87
C SER A 21 9.02 -2.26 -12.92
N PRO A 22 9.76 -1.22 -12.48
CA PRO A 22 9.25 -0.20 -11.54
C PRO A 22 8.08 0.64 -12.10
N GLU A 23 7.92 0.69 -13.42
CA GLU A 23 6.81 1.36 -14.12
C GLU A 23 5.43 0.80 -13.76
N LEU A 24 5.35 -0.47 -13.35
CA LEU A 24 4.10 -1.12 -12.91
C LEU A 24 3.43 -0.36 -11.77
N LEU A 25 4.21 0.31 -10.91
CA LEU A 25 3.70 1.15 -9.83
C LEU A 25 2.81 2.29 -10.34
N ASN A 26 3.06 2.79 -11.56
CA ASN A 26 2.28 3.86 -12.18
C ASN A 26 1.22 3.32 -13.14
N GLU A 27 1.53 2.25 -13.89
CA GLU A 27 0.65 1.70 -14.92
C GLU A 27 -0.50 0.88 -14.35
N ASP A 28 -0.24 0.08 -13.30
CA ASP A 28 -1.24 -0.77 -12.65
C ASP A 28 -1.06 -0.79 -11.10
N PRO A 29 -1.26 0.36 -10.43
CA PRO A 29 -0.97 0.51 -8.99
C PRO A 29 -1.77 -0.41 -8.06
N TYR A 30 -2.93 -0.92 -8.52
CA TYR A 30 -3.82 -1.77 -7.73
C TYR A 30 -3.82 -3.24 -8.19
N GLY A 31 -3.23 -3.57 -9.33
CA GLY A 31 -2.98 -4.93 -9.79
C GLY A 31 -1.51 -5.29 -9.60
N ASP A 32 -0.75 -5.38 -10.70
CA ASP A 32 0.64 -5.87 -10.68
C ASP A 32 1.62 -4.92 -9.97
N GLY A 33 1.23 -3.68 -9.70
CA GLY A 33 2.01 -2.65 -9.02
C GLY A 33 2.00 -2.70 -7.49
N TRP A 34 1.46 -3.74 -6.86
CA TRP A 34 1.47 -3.90 -5.40
C TRP A 34 2.92 -3.93 -4.84
N ILE A 35 3.14 -3.42 -3.63
CA ILE A 35 4.49 -3.25 -3.09
C ILE A 35 4.88 -4.41 -2.16
N CYS A 36 4.03 -4.69 -1.17
CA CYS A 36 4.26 -5.74 -0.19
C CYS A 36 2.93 -6.20 0.43
N THR A 37 2.94 -7.40 0.98
CA THR A 37 1.84 -7.95 1.79
C THR A 37 2.25 -7.93 3.25
N ILE A 38 1.37 -7.37 4.09
CA ILE A 38 1.60 -7.24 5.54
C ILE A 38 0.60 -8.11 6.28
N GLN A 39 1.10 -8.99 7.15
CA GLN A 39 0.29 -9.64 8.18
C GLN A 39 0.13 -8.68 9.35
N LEU A 40 -1.10 -8.29 9.64
CA LEU A 40 -1.43 -7.37 10.73
C LEU A 40 -1.13 -7.99 12.09
N SER A 41 -0.63 -7.17 13.03
CA SER A 41 -0.55 -7.55 14.44
C SER A 41 -1.94 -7.70 15.04
N ASP A 42 -2.11 -8.55 16.06
CA ASP A 42 -3.42 -8.81 16.67
C ASP A 42 -4.06 -7.56 17.33
N ASP A 43 -3.23 -6.60 17.77
CA ASP A 43 -3.64 -5.33 18.37
C ASP A 43 -3.68 -4.17 17.36
N ALA A 44 -3.45 -4.46 16.08
CA ALA A 44 -3.46 -3.46 15.03
C ALA A 44 -4.84 -2.81 14.91
N THR A 45 -4.89 -1.48 15.09
CA THR A 45 -6.10 -0.69 14.87
C THR A 45 -5.90 0.12 13.59
N PRO A 46 -6.58 -0.20 12.48
CA PRO A 46 -6.46 0.56 11.25
C PRO A 46 -7.10 1.94 11.42
N ASP A 47 -6.30 3.00 11.30
CA ASP A 47 -6.77 4.38 11.14
C ASP A 47 -6.66 4.75 9.65
N LEU A 48 -7.47 4.08 8.83
CA LEU A 48 -7.46 4.22 7.38
C LEU A 48 -8.69 5.00 6.90
N LEU A 49 -8.51 5.71 5.80
CA LEU A 49 -9.60 6.40 5.11
C LEU A 49 -10.37 5.42 4.23
N SER A 50 -11.70 5.57 4.19
CA SER A 50 -12.53 4.98 3.16
C SER A 50 -12.24 5.61 1.79
N PRO A 51 -12.63 4.97 0.67
CA PRO A 51 -12.48 5.57 -0.66
C PRO A 51 -13.14 6.94 -0.78
N GLU A 52 -14.31 7.12 -0.15
CA GLU A 52 -15.04 8.40 -0.12
C GLU A 52 -14.26 9.46 0.66
N GLN A 53 -13.79 9.12 1.87
CA GLN A 53 -13.02 10.05 2.72
C GLN A 53 -11.71 10.46 2.05
N TYR A 54 -11.04 9.54 1.35
CA TYR A 54 -9.83 9.86 0.58
C TYR A 54 -10.15 10.77 -0.61
N GLY A 55 -11.26 10.53 -1.31
CA GLY A 55 -11.74 11.40 -2.39
C GLY A 55 -12.00 12.84 -1.93
N GLU A 56 -12.61 13.00 -0.75
CA GLU A 56 -12.80 14.32 -0.13
C GLU A 56 -11.48 15.02 0.22
N LEU A 57 -10.49 14.26 0.72
CA LEU A 57 -9.18 14.78 1.11
C LEU A 57 -8.39 15.37 -0.08
N ILE A 58 -8.50 14.77 -1.27
CA ILE A 58 -7.74 15.20 -2.46
C ILE A 58 -8.50 16.21 -3.34
N ALA A 59 -9.79 16.39 -3.12
CA ALA A 59 -10.62 17.32 -3.89
C ALA A 59 -10.52 18.79 -3.38
N SER A 60 -9.81 19.02 -2.26
CA SER A 60 -9.51 20.33 -1.69
C SER A 60 -8.17 20.89 -2.14
#